data_AF-Q8W140-F1
#
_entry.id   AF-Q8W140-F1
#
_cell.length_a   1.000
_cell.length_b   1.000
_cell.length_c   1.000
_cell.angle_alpha   90.00
_cell.angle_beta   90.00
_cell.angle_gamma   90.00
#
_symmetry.space_group_name_H-M   'P 1'
#
loop_
_entity.id
_entity.type
_entity.pdbx_description
1 polymer ?
#
loop_
_entity_poly.entity_id
_entity_poly.type
_entity_poly.pdbx_seq_one_letter_code
_entity_poly.pdbx_strand_id
1 'polypeptide(L)'
;TQLEELYMSKADITDYGIALLASARHLNLRILSFSGCSKVTPRSLPLFGNIGPTLVGLNLQQCDLIKAHGTAAIEEKMWWCDIIA
;
A
#
# COMPACT_ATOMS: atom_id res chain seq x y z
N THR A 1 11.59 -12.45 15.30
CA THR A 1 11.99 -11.68 14.11
C THR A 1 10.84 -10.77 13.74
N GLN A 2 11.09 -9.53 13.30
CA GLN A 2 10.04 -8.62 12.81
C GLN A 2 10.00 -8.68 11.28
N LEU A 3 8.82 -8.55 10.69
CA LEU A 3 8.65 -8.50 9.23
C LEU A 3 8.88 -7.06 8.76
N GLU A 4 9.86 -6.85 7.87
CA GLU A 4 10.17 -5.54 7.29
C GLU A 4 9.68 -5.38 5.85
N GLU A 5 9.53 -6.48 5.11
CA GLU A 5 9.18 -6.44 3.70
C GLU A 5 8.05 -7.43 3.41
N LEU A 6 7.02 -6.95 2.70
CA LEU A 6 5.89 -7.77 2.29
C LEU A 6 5.60 -7.56 0.81
N TYR A 7 5.73 -8.65 0.03
CA TYR A 7 5.43 -8.68 -1.39
C TYR A 7 4.22 -9.57 -1.65
N MET A 8 3.16 -8.99 -2.19
CA MET A 8 1.91 -9.67 -2.52
C MET A 8 1.47 -9.37 -3.96
N SER A 9 2.43 -9.32 -4.89
CA SER A 9 2.14 -9.01 -6.30
C SER A 9 1.20 -10.02 -6.94
N LYS A 10 0.22 -9.53 -7.71
CA LYS A 10 -0.82 -10.31 -8.39
C LYS A 10 -1.65 -11.20 -7.45
N ALA A 11 -1.65 -10.89 -6.16
CA ALA A 11 -2.48 -11.57 -5.19
C ALA A 11 -3.94 -11.12 -5.29
N ASP A 12 -4.83 -11.95 -4.80
CA ASP A 12 -6.27 -11.68 -4.71
C ASP A 12 -6.64 -10.80 -3.49
N ILE A 13 -5.74 -9.92 -3.06
CA ILE A 13 -5.98 -8.99 -1.96
C ILE A 13 -6.99 -7.92 -2.37
N THR A 14 -7.88 -7.57 -1.44
CA THR A 14 -8.91 -6.55 -1.61
C THR A 14 -8.67 -5.37 -0.66
N ASP A 15 -9.45 -4.30 -0.82
CA ASP A 15 -9.47 -3.16 0.11
C ASP A 15 -9.63 -3.61 1.59
N TYR A 16 -10.34 -4.72 1.85
CA TYR A 16 -10.50 -5.28 3.19
C TYR A 16 -9.19 -5.79 3.78
N GLY A 17 -8.37 -6.48 2.99
CA GLY A 17 -7.05 -6.93 3.41
C GLY A 17 -6.11 -5.76 3.74
N ILE A 18 -6.20 -4.68 2.95
CA ILE A 18 -5.46 -3.44 3.20
C ILE A 18 -5.94 -2.78 4.50
N ALA A 19 -7.25 -2.75 4.75
CA ALA A 19 -7.80 -2.23 6.01
C ALA A 19 -7.30 -3.01 7.23
N LEU A 20 -7.19 -4.34 7.12
CA LEU A 20 -6.62 -5.16 8.19
C LEU A 20 -5.16 -4.82 8.45
N LEU A 21 -4.33 -4.69 7.40
CA LEU A 21 -2.94 -4.26 7.54
C LEU A 21 -2.83 -2.86 8.16
N ALA A 22 -3.66 -1.92 7.72
CA ALA A 22 -3.71 -0.56 8.26
C ALA A 22 -4.16 -0.50 9.73
N SER A 23 -4.88 -1.52 10.21
CA SER A 23 -5.31 -1.64 11.61
C SER A 23 -4.34 -2.43 12.49
N ALA A 24 -3.38 -3.13 11.88
CA ALA A 24 -2.48 -4.02 12.59
C ALA A 24 -1.52 -3.22 13.46
N ARG A 25 -1.44 -3.59 14.73
CA ARG A 25 -0.49 -3.01 15.67
C ARG A 25 0.87 -3.70 15.50
N HIS A 26 1.94 -2.94 15.67
CA HIS A 26 3.32 -3.44 15.64
C HIS A 26 3.80 -3.97 14.28
N LEU A 27 3.19 -3.54 13.17
CA LEU A 27 3.84 -3.65 11.87
C LEU A 27 5.06 -2.74 11.83
N ASN A 28 6.18 -3.28 11.36
CA ASN A 28 7.42 -2.55 11.14
C ASN A 28 7.86 -2.67 9.68
N LEU A 29 6.88 -2.58 8.78
CA LEU A 29 7.11 -2.69 7.35
C LEU A 29 7.83 -1.46 6.81
N ARG A 30 8.88 -1.70 6.05
CA ARG A 30 9.65 -0.73 5.28
C ARG A 30 9.28 -0.77 3.80
N ILE A 31 9.01 -1.97 3.26
CA ILE A 31 8.60 -2.15 1.86
C ILE A 31 7.29 -2.94 1.79
N LEU A 32 6.34 -2.42 1.01
CA LEU A 32 5.07 -3.07 0.71
C LEU A 32 4.80 -3.05 -0.79
N SER A 33 4.54 -4.22 -1.38
CA SER A 33 4.17 -4.32 -2.79
C SER A 33 2.85 -5.04 -2.98
N PHE A 34 1.93 -4.37 -3.67
CA PHE A 34 0.68 -4.92 -4.19
C PHE A 34 0.63 -4.84 -5.72
N SER A 35 1.79 -4.85 -6.38
CA SER A 35 1.83 -4.67 -7.84
C SER A 35 0.95 -5.70 -8.56
N GLY A 36 0.12 -5.24 -9.51
CA GLY A 36 -0.77 -6.10 -10.28
C GLY A 36 -1.97 -6.64 -9.49
N CYS A 37 -2.28 -6.13 -8.30
CA CYS A 37 -3.46 -6.54 -7.54
C CYS A 37 -4.71 -5.85 -8.08
N SER A 38 -5.43 -6.52 -8.98
CA SER A 38 -6.60 -5.98 -9.70
C SER A 38 -7.82 -5.67 -8.81
N LYS A 39 -7.86 -6.22 -7.59
CA LYS A 39 -8.95 -6.03 -6.62
C LYS A 39 -8.68 -4.91 -5.60
N VAL A 40 -7.54 -4.23 -5.70
CA VAL A 40 -7.23 -3.03 -4.92
C VAL A 40 -7.81 -1.82 -5.65
N THR A 41 -8.62 -1.04 -4.96
CA THR A 41 -9.35 0.10 -5.54
C THR A 41 -8.97 1.41 -4.85
N PRO A 42 -9.32 2.58 -5.42
CA PRO A 42 -9.02 3.87 -4.79
C PRO A 42 -9.52 4.05 -3.35
N ARG A 43 -10.48 3.22 -2.89
CA ARG A 43 -10.92 3.21 -1.49
C ARG A 43 -9.79 2.87 -0.51
N SER A 44 -8.76 2.16 -0.95
CA SER A 44 -7.63 1.79 -0.10
C SER A 44 -6.58 2.90 0.05
N LEU A 45 -6.58 3.92 -0.82
CA LEU A 45 -5.60 5.02 -0.79
C LEU A 45 -5.44 5.66 0.60
N PRO A 46 -6.51 6.13 1.28
CA PRO A 46 -6.37 6.73 2.60
C PRO A 46 -5.86 5.75 3.67
N LEU A 47 -5.96 4.43 3.44
CA LEU A 47 -5.54 3.39 4.38
C LEU A 47 -4.03 3.14 4.35
N PHE A 48 -3.36 3.33 3.21
CA PHE A 48 -1.90 3.11 3.12
C PHE A 48 -1.12 4.01 4.07
N GLY A 49 -1.59 5.24 4.30
CA GLY A 49 -1.00 6.16 5.27
C GLY A 49 -1.06 5.70 6.73
N ASN A 50 -1.81 4.63 7.02
CA ASN A 50 -1.96 4.07 8.38
C ASN A 50 -1.17 2.76 8.58
N ILE A 51 -0.62 2.14 7.53
CA ILE A 51 0.09 0.84 7.62
C ILE A 51 1.41 0.97 8.40
N GLY A 52 1.97 2.17 8.48
CA GLY A 52 3.02 2.48 9.45
C GLY A 52 3.88 3.68 9.03
N PRO A 53 4.41 4.45 9.99
CA PRO A 53 5.33 5.55 9.71
C PRO A 53 6.70 5.08 9.19
N THR A 54 7.01 3.79 9.30
CA THR A 54 8.29 3.21 8.87
C THR A 54 8.32 2.79 7.41
N LEU A 55 7.17 2.85 6.72
CA LEU A 55 7.09 2.50 5.31
C LEU A 55 7.85 3.52 4.46
N VAL A 56 8.85 3.05 3.73
CA VAL A 56 9.68 3.88 2.84
C VAL A 56 9.50 3.53 1.36
N GLY A 57 8.86 2.39 1.06
CA GLY A 57 8.55 1.98 -0.31
C GLY A 57 7.16 1.36 -0.41
N LEU A 58 6.34 1.88 -1.32
CA LEU A 58 5.01 1.37 -1.64
C LEU A 58 4.87 1.19 -3.15
N ASN A 59 4.72 -0.07 -3.58
CA ASN A 59 4.55 -0.41 -4.98
C ASN A 59 3.10 -0.81 -5.30
N LEU A 60 2.43 0.03 -6.07
CA LEU A 60 1.08 -0.12 -6.61
C LEU A 60 1.07 -0.22 -8.14
N GLN A 61 2.22 -0.43 -8.78
CA GLN A 61 2.33 -0.54 -10.23
C GLN A 61 1.40 -1.64 -10.76
N GLN A 62 0.78 -1.40 -11.92
CA GLN A 62 -0.14 -2.36 -12.55
C GLN A 62 -1.44 -2.61 -11.73
N CYS A 63 -1.73 -1.79 -10.71
CA CYS A 63 -3.07 -1.73 -10.12
C CYS A 63 -3.92 -0.77 -10.95
N ASP A 64 -4.57 -1.27 -12.00
CA ASP A 64 -5.26 -0.44 -13.00
C ASP A 64 -6.26 0.57 -12.42
N LEU A 65 -7.00 0.17 -11.38
CA LEU A 65 -7.97 1.03 -10.71
C LEU A 65 -7.31 2.17 -9.91
N ILE A 66 -6.13 1.93 -9.34
CA ILE A 66 -5.33 2.96 -8.66
C ILE A 66 -4.72 3.88 -9.71
N LYS A 67 -4.10 3.32 -10.75
CA LYS A 67 -3.47 4.09 -11.83
C LYS A 67 -4.46 5.05 -12.51
N ALA A 68 -5.70 4.62 -12.73
CA ALA A 68 -6.75 5.45 -13.32
C ALA A 68 -7.19 6.62 -12.42
N HIS A 69 -7.09 6.48 -11.09
CA HIS A 69 -7.48 7.50 -10.12
C HIS A 69 -6.34 8.45 -9.75
N GLY A 70 -5.11 7.93 -9.71
CA GLY A 70 -3.91 8.64 -9.26
C GLY A 70 -3.66 8.53 -7.76
N THR A 71 -2.44 8.89 -7.36
CA THR A 71 -1.89 8.72 -6.01
C THR A 71 -1.48 10.04 -5.34
N ALA A 72 -1.71 11.20 -5.97
CA ALA A 72 -1.24 12.50 -5.49
C ALA A 72 -1.58 12.79 -4.02
N ALA A 73 -2.81 12.46 -3.58
CA ALA A 73 -3.23 12.70 -2.20
C ALA A 73 -2.45 11.88 -1.17
N ILE A 74 -2.00 10.67 -1.52
CA ILE A 74 -1.18 9.85 -0.62
C ILE A 74 0.30 10.20 -0.72
N GLU A 75 0.77 10.65 -1.88
CA GLU A 75 2.13 11.18 -2.07
C GLU A 75 2.37 12.43 -1.21
N GLU A 76 1.39 13.34 -1.14
CA GLU A 76 1.45 14.50 -0.24
C GLU A 76 1.50 14.08 1.23
N LYS A 77 0.64 13.12 1.62
CA LYS A 77 0.53 12.66 3.01
C LYS A 77 1.73 11.83 3.46
N MET A 78 2.33 11.07 2.55
CA MET A 78 3.44 10.14 2.79
C MET A 78 4.70 10.60 2.07
N TRP A 79 5.04 11.89 2.17
CA TRP A 79 6.14 12.53 1.45
C TRP A 79 7.53 11.88 1.63
N TRP A 80 7.71 11.03 2.64
CA TRP A 80 8.95 10.28 2.90
C TRP A 80 8.99 8.90 2.22
N CYS A 81 7.85 8.39 1.76
CA CYS A 81 7.71 7.07 1.16
C CYS A 81 7.79 7.18 -0.36
N ASP A 82 8.65 6.37 -0.98
CA ASP A 82 8.69 6.23 -2.43
C ASP A 82 7.46 5.44 -2.89
N ILE A 83 6.53 6.12 -3.55
CA ILE A 83 5.29 5.55 -4.07
C ILE A 83 5.43 5.42 -5.59
N ILE A 84 5.30 4.20 -6.08
CA ILE A 84 5.26 3.90 -7.52
C ILE A 84 3.92 3.26 -7.88
N ALA A 85 3.19 3.82 -8.85
CA ALA A 85 1.85 3.40 -9.24
C ALA A 85 1.65 3.40 -10.76
#